data_AF-A0A1T3WL56-F1
#
_entry.id   AF-A0A1T3WL56-F1
#
_cell.length_a   1.000
_cell.length_b   1.000
_cell.length_c   1.000
_cell.angle_alpha   90.00
_cell.angle_beta   90.00
_cell.angle_gamma   90.00
#
_symmetry.space_group_name_H-M   'P 1'
#
loop_
_entity.id
_entity.type
_entity.pdbx_description
1 polymer ?
#
loop_
_entity_poly.entity_id
_entity_poly.type
_entity_poly.pdbx_seq_one_letter_code
_entity_poly.pdbx_strand_id
1 'polypeptide(L)'
;MSVDELRTDTIPVTQPPRRGGIAKWVRTLALPIIIGWVVLIGFLNVSVPQLEEVGQLRSVSMSPNNAPSVIATKRVGTVFEEFTSDSSIMVVLEADRKLDEADRDFYKDMIAKLEADPFHVQHVQDFWGDPLTAAGAQSSDGQATYVQVYTAGNQGEALANESIEAVQDIVYGMQTPPGLKVFVTGPAALAADQQIAGDRSMRMIEALTFTVIIVMLLLIYRSFLTMLITIFMVLMSLLAARGVVAFLGYHEIIGLSTFATSLLVTLAIAASTDYAIFLLGRYQEARSAGEDRESAYYTMFHGTAHVVLGSGLTIAGATFCLHFTNMPYFVTLGIPLAVGMTVVVLVALTMGAAIITVATRFGNLLEPKRAMRTRGWRKIGAAVVRWPGPILVSTIAVTMVGLLALPGYQTNYNDRAYLPSDLPANEGYAAADRHFSQARMNPELLLVESDHDLRNSADFLVIDKIAKAIFRTE
;
A
#
# COMPACT_ATOMS: atom_id res chain seq x y z
N MET A 1 21.64 6.25 -70.36
CA MET A 1 21.53 5.84 -68.94
C MET A 1 20.73 6.95 -68.26
N SER A 2 19.43 6.72 -68.05
CA SER A 2 18.48 7.73 -67.60
C SER A 2 18.68 8.04 -66.13
N VAL A 3 18.70 9.33 -65.81
CA VAL A 3 18.66 9.84 -64.44
C VAL A 3 17.23 9.66 -63.95
N ASP A 4 16.99 8.62 -63.16
CA ASP A 4 15.72 8.42 -62.47
C ASP A 4 15.58 9.50 -61.39
N GLU A 5 14.65 10.42 -61.58
CA GLU A 5 14.21 11.36 -60.57
C GLU A 5 13.66 10.58 -59.37
N LEU A 6 14.39 10.62 -58.26
CA LEU A 6 13.86 10.29 -56.94
C LEU A 6 12.71 11.26 -56.66
N ARG A 7 11.49 10.87 -57.05
CA ARG A 7 10.24 11.47 -56.57
C ARG A 7 10.30 11.43 -55.05
N THR A 8 10.54 12.57 -54.43
CA THR A 8 10.16 12.78 -53.03
C THR A 8 8.68 12.49 -52.93
N ASP A 9 8.34 11.38 -52.27
CA ASP A 9 6.96 11.06 -51.92
C ASP A 9 6.32 12.30 -51.29
N THR A 10 5.20 12.73 -51.87
CA THR A 10 4.41 13.83 -51.34
C THR A 10 4.05 13.47 -49.90
N ILE A 11 4.42 14.34 -48.95
CA ILE A 11 4.02 14.22 -47.55
C ILE A 11 2.51 13.96 -47.55
N PRO A 12 2.03 12.84 -46.99
CA PRO A 12 0.62 12.50 -47.05
C PRO A 12 -0.18 13.65 -46.46
N VAL A 13 -1.07 14.21 -47.28
CA VAL A 13 -2.05 15.21 -46.83
C VAL A 13 -2.82 14.56 -45.69
N THR A 14 -2.75 15.15 -44.50
CA THR A 14 -3.48 14.69 -43.31
C THR A 14 -4.93 14.46 -43.68
N GLN A 15 -5.37 13.19 -43.71
CA GLN A 15 -6.76 12.87 -43.96
C GLN A 15 -7.62 13.61 -42.92
N PRO A 16 -8.77 14.18 -43.31
CA PRO A 16 -9.66 14.83 -42.37
C PRO A 16 -9.99 13.85 -41.24
N PRO A 17 -9.91 14.28 -39.96
CA PRO A 17 -10.09 13.38 -38.84
C PRO A 17 -11.44 12.68 -38.95
N ARG A 18 -11.47 11.34 -38.78
CA ARG A 18 -12.71 10.56 -38.83
C ARG A 18 -13.68 11.11 -37.76
N ARG A 19 -14.74 11.80 -38.20
CA ARG A 19 -15.76 12.41 -37.32
C ARG A 19 -16.83 11.42 -36.85
N GLY A 20 -16.50 10.14 -36.72
CA GLY A 20 -17.45 9.04 -36.47
C GLY A 20 -17.10 8.19 -35.24
N GLY A 21 -17.98 7.24 -34.90
CA GLY A 21 -17.75 6.27 -33.82
C GLY A 21 -17.94 6.82 -32.40
N ILE A 22 -17.23 6.23 -31.43
CA ILE A 22 -17.33 6.54 -29.99
C ILE A 22 -17.02 8.01 -29.70
N ALA A 23 -16.05 8.59 -30.43
CA ALA A 23 -15.67 10.00 -30.29
C ALA A 23 -16.86 10.96 -30.48
N LYS A 24 -17.71 10.70 -31.48
CA LYS A 24 -18.90 11.50 -31.78
C LYS A 24 -19.92 11.39 -30.65
N TRP A 25 -20.19 10.17 -30.17
CA TRP A 25 -21.09 9.90 -29.06
C TRP A 25 -20.68 10.62 -27.77
N VAL A 26 -19.40 10.52 -27.40
CA VAL A 26 -18.85 11.19 -26.21
C VAL A 26 -18.99 12.71 -26.33
N ARG A 27 -18.78 13.27 -27.52
CA ARG A 27 -18.94 14.72 -27.75
C ARG A 27 -20.40 15.18 -27.69
N THR A 28 -21.32 14.44 -28.31
CA THR A 28 -22.75 14.80 -28.34
C THR A 28 -23.40 14.62 -26.98
N LEU A 29 -23.01 13.58 -26.24
CA LEU A 29 -23.51 13.29 -24.89
C LEU A 29 -22.60 13.83 -23.79
N ALA A 30 -21.74 14.83 -24.08
CA ALA A 30 -20.76 15.31 -23.12
C ALA A 30 -21.38 15.75 -21.77
N LEU A 31 -22.47 16.52 -21.82
CA LEU A 31 -23.20 16.94 -20.62
C LEU A 31 -23.84 15.75 -19.87
N PRO A 32 -24.65 14.88 -20.51
CA PRO A 32 -25.15 13.67 -19.89
C PRO A 32 -24.08 12.76 -19.27
N ILE A 33 -22.92 12.59 -19.94
CA ILE A 33 -21.81 11.77 -19.44
C ILE A 33 -21.22 12.38 -18.17
N ILE A 34 -20.95 13.69 -18.17
CA ILE A 34 -20.42 14.38 -16.98
C ILE A 34 -21.42 14.27 -15.84
N ILE A 35 -22.70 14.55 -16.09
CA ILE A 35 -23.75 14.45 -15.07
C ILE A 35 -23.86 13.01 -14.55
N GLY A 36 -23.86 12.03 -15.44
CA GLY A 36 -23.93 10.61 -15.09
C GLY A 36 -22.77 10.18 -14.19
N TRP A 37 -21.55 10.60 -14.50
CA TRP A 37 -20.39 10.35 -13.64
C TRP A 37 -20.46 11.10 -12.32
N VAL A 38 -20.85 12.37 -12.31
CA VAL A 38 -21.01 13.15 -11.06
C VAL A 38 -22.08 12.51 -10.15
N VAL A 39 -23.20 12.07 -10.71
CA VAL A 39 -24.24 11.34 -9.99
C VAL A 39 -23.73 10.00 -9.47
N LEU A 40 -23.01 9.23 -10.29
CA LEU A 40 -22.42 7.96 -9.89
C LEU A 40 -21.39 8.16 -8.77
N ILE A 41 -20.49 9.15 -8.90
CA ILE A 41 -19.51 9.51 -7.87
C ILE A 41 -20.22 9.90 -6.58
N GLY A 42 -21.24 10.77 -6.67
CA GLY A 42 -22.04 11.19 -5.52
C GLY A 42 -22.73 10.01 -4.85
N PHE A 43 -23.33 9.10 -5.62
CA PHE A 43 -23.94 7.88 -5.11
C PHE A 43 -22.92 6.97 -4.42
N LEU A 44 -21.77 6.70 -5.05
CA LEU A 44 -20.74 5.82 -4.51
C LEU A 44 -20.09 6.38 -3.25
N ASN A 45 -19.92 7.71 -3.14
CA ASN A 45 -19.29 8.33 -1.96
C ASN A 45 -20.26 8.63 -0.81
N VAL A 46 -21.58 8.50 -1.04
CA VAL A 46 -22.62 8.69 -0.01
C VAL A 46 -23.22 7.36 0.45
N SER A 47 -23.28 6.36 -0.44
CA SER A 47 -23.87 5.05 -0.13
C SER A 47 -22.98 4.16 0.74
N VAL A 48 -21.67 4.34 0.67
CA VAL A 48 -20.68 3.61 1.46
C VAL A 48 -19.68 4.57 2.11
N PRO A 49 -19.03 4.18 3.22
CA PRO A 49 -17.93 4.93 3.80
C PRO A 49 -16.78 5.15 2.81
N GLN A 50 -15.86 6.06 3.14
CA GLN A 50 -14.69 6.32 2.28
C GLN A 50 -13.79 5.10 2.17
N LEU A 51 -13.00 5.02 1.09
CA LEU A 51 -12.15 3.89 0.79
C LEU A 51 -11.21 3.56 1.96
N GLU A 52 -10.68 4.58 2.61
CA GLU A 52 -9.76 4.45 3.74
C GLU A 52 -10.46 3.77 4.93
N GLU A 53 -11.68 4.18 5.24
CA GLU A 53 -12.51 3.61 6.31
C GLU A 53 -12.98 2.20 5.97
N VAL A 54 -13.46 1.96 4.74
CA VAL A 54 -13.82 0.60 4.27
C VAL A 54 -12.58 -0.31 4.27
N GLY A 55 -11.44 0.24 3.87
CA GLY A 55 -10.14 -0.43 3.92
C GLY A 55 -9.82 -0.88 5.34
N GLN A 56 -9.96 0.00 6.34
CA GLN A 56 -9.76 -0.34 7.75
C GLN A 56 -10.78 -1.38 8.23
N LEU A 57 -12.08 -1.16 8.01
CA LEU A 57 -13.17 -2.03 8.47
C LEU A 57 -13.14 -3.44 7.86
N ARG A 58 -12.71 -3.55 6.60
CA ARG A 58 -12.73 -4.80 5.82
C ARG A 58 -11.32 -5.25 5.41
N SER A 59 -10.30 -4.88 6.19
CA SER A 59 -8.95 -5.37 5.98
C SER A 59 -8.89 -6.87 6.25
N VAL A 60 -8.26 -7.61 5.35
CA VAL A 60 -8.04 -9.05 5.48
C VAL A 60 -6.64 -9.34 6.03
N SER A 61 -6.46 -10.53 6.62
CA SER A 61 -5.17 -10.98 7.14
C SER A 61 -4.06 -10.90 6.10
N MET A 62 -2.90 -10.39 6.54
CA MET A 62 -1.68 -10.33 5.73
C MET A 62 -0.90 -11.65 5.71
N SER A 63 -1.22 -12.57 6.64
CA SER A 63 -0.52 -13.83 6.83
C SER A 63 -1.00 -14.92 5.85
N PRO A 64 -0.08 -15.68 5.22
CA PRO A 64 -0.45 -16.81 4.38
C PRO A 64 -1.09 -17.95 5.20
N ASN A 65 -2.41 -18.12 5.07
CA ASN A 65 -3.19 -19.15 5.77
C ASN A 65 -2.75 -20.60 5.47
N ASN A 66 -2.01 -20.82 4.38
CA ASN A 66 -1.50 -22.13 3.97
C ASN A 66 -0.04 -22.38 4.36
N ALA A 67 0.62 -21.42 5.02
CA ALA A 67 2.00 -21.60 5.47
C ALA A 67 2.06 -22.60 6.64
N PRO A 68 2.96 -23.60 6.61
CA PRO A 68 3.08 -24.58 7.68
C PRO A 68 3.29 -23.96 9.07
N SER A 69 4.04 -22.86 9.15
CA SER A 69 4.24 -22.12 10.41
C SER A 69 2.97 -21.49 10.95
N VAL A 70 2.18 -20.80 10.09
CA VAL A 70 0.91 -20.18 10.49
C VAL A 70 -0.10 -21.24 10.92
N ILE A 71 -0.16 -22.37 10.20
CA ILE A 71 -1.01 -23.52 10.57
C ILE A 71 -0.57 -24.07 11.93
N ALA A 72 0.74 -24.28 12.14
CA ALA A 72 1.27 -24.78 13.40
C ALA A 72 0.95 -23.83 14.56
N THR A 73 1.17 -22.51 14.43
CA THR A 73 0.85 -21.53 15.47
C THR A 73 -0.63 -21.53 15.84
N LYS A 74 -1.54 -21.51 14.86
CA LYS A 74 -2.98 -21.59 15.13
C LYS A 74 -3.37 -22.93 15.77
N ARG A 75 -2.70 -24.02 15.38
CA ARG A 75 -2.90 -25.35 15.95
C ARG A 75 -2.46 -25.42 17.41
N VAL A 76 -1.31 -24.82 17.78
CA VAL A 76 -0.87 -24.68 19.18
C VAL A 76 -1.99 -24.02 19.99
N GLY A 77 -2.42 -22.82 19.59
CA GLY A 77 -3.46 -22.11 20.33
C GLY A 77 -4.78 -22.89 20.44
N THR A 78 -5.16 -23.65 19.41
CA THR A 78 -6.37 -24.51 19.44
C THR A 78 -6.22 -25.71 20.38
N VAL A 79 -5.08 -26.40 20.34
CA VAL A 79 -4.84 -27.63 21.13
C VAL A 79 -4.67 -27.32 22.62
N PHE A 80 -4.07 -26.17 22.94
CA PHE A 80 -3.93 -25.71 24.32
C PHE A 80 -5.11 -24.86 24.81
N GLU A 81 -6.11 -24.60 23.96
CA GLU A 81 -7.29 -23.79 24.25
C GLU A 81 -6.95 -22.34 24.68
N GLU A 82 -5.86 -21.80 24.12
CA GLU A 82 -5.33 -20.48 24.48
C GLU A 82 -5.78 -19.39 23.48
N PHE A 83 -5.59 -19.61 22.18
CA PHE A 83 -5.87 -18.60 21.16
C PHE A 83 -6.20 -19.21 19.80
N THR A 84 -6.80 -18.42 18.93
CA THR A 84 -7.24 -18.80 17.58
C THR A 84 -6.72 -17.86 16.48
N SER A 85 -6.20 -16.70 16.87
CA SER A 85 -5.58 -15.70 15.99
C SER A 85 -4.10 -15.97 15.76
N ASP A 86 -3.51 -15.26 14.81
CA ASP A 86 -2.05 -15.16 14.63
C ASP A 86 -1.46 -13.85 15.20
N SER A 87 -2.27 -13.05 15.89
CA SER A 87 -1.85 -11.80 16.50
C SER A 87 -1.29 -12.04 17.90
N SER A 88 -0.07 -11.56 18.12
CA SER A 88 0.51 -11.47 19.45
C SER A 88 1.25 -10.16 19.63
N ILE A 89 1.20 -9.68 20.86
CA ILE A 89 1.97 -8.54 21.35
C ILE A 89 2.81 -9.00 22.53
N MET A 90 3.80 -8.19 22.83
CA MET A 90 4.72 -8.40 23.92
C MET A 90 4.77 -7.13 24.74
N VAL A 91 4.49 -7.25 26.03
CA VAL A 91 4.58 -6.14 26.96
C VAL A 91 5.89 -6.28 27.73
N VAL A 92 6.77 -5.29 27.59
CA VAL A 92 8.11 -5.27 28.19
C VAL A 92 8.10 -4.28 29.33
N LEU A 93 8.49 -4.74 30.51
CA LEU A 93 8.68 -3.91 31.70
C LEU A 93 10.19 -3.75 31.92
N GLU A 94 10.66 -2.52 31.99
CA GLU A 94 12.07 -2.17 32.16
C GLU A 94 12.23 -1.15 33.28
N ALA A 95 13.22 -1.36 34.14
CA ALA A 95 13.60 -0.40 35.16
C ALA A 95 15.12 -0.18 35.20
N ASP A 96 15.55 1.03 35.57
CA ASP A 96 16.98 1.33 35.81
C ASP A 96 17.53 0.66 37.09
N ARG A 97 16.66 -0.06 37.81
CA ARG A 97 16.93 -0.80 39.07
C ARG A 97 16.40 -2.23 38.93
N LYS A 98 16.82 -3.11 39.84
CA LYS A 98 16.22 -4.45 39.91
C LYS A 98 14.73 -4.36 40.21
N LEU A 99 13.94 -5.19 39.55
CA LEU A 99 12.51 -5.27 39.75
C LEU A 99 12.20 -5.65 41.20
N ASP A 100 11.33 -4.88 41.83
CA ASP A 100 10.95 -5.03 43.24
C ASP A 100 9.50 -5.55 43.40
N GLU A 101 9.01 -5.57 44.64
CA GLU A 101 7.66 -6.03 44.96
C GLU A 101 6.57 -5.09 44.40
N ALA A 102 6.83 -3.78 44.34
CA ALA A 102 5.89 -2.83 43.76
C ALA A 102 5.75 -3.03 42.24
N ASP A 103 6.84 -3.39 41.56
CA ASP A 103 6.80 -3.75 40.14
C ASP A 103 6.03 -5.07 39.92
N ARG A 104 6.15 -6.04 40.84
CA ARG A 104 5.37 -7.29 40.80
C ARG A 104 3.89 -7.05 41.04
N ASP A 105 3.52 -6.16 41.95
CA ASP A 105 2.12 -5.81 42.22
C ASP A 105 1.51 -5.07 41.02
N PHE A 106 2.24 -4.11 40.45
CA PHE A 106 1.84 -3.46 39.19
C PHE A 106 1.63 -4.48 38.06
N TYR A 107 2.55 -5.44 37.92
CA TYR A 107 2.43 -6.50 36.92
C TYR A 107 1.20 -7.37 37.14
N LYS A 108 0.92 -7.82 38.37
CA LYS A 108 -0.28 -8.60 38.67
C LYS A 108 -1.57 -7.84 38.34
N ASP A 109 -1.63 -6.56 38.70
CA ASP A 109 -2.77 -5.70 38.39
C ASP A 109 -2.94 -5.50 36.87
N MET A 110 -1.83 -5.38 36.14
CA MET A 110 -1.82 -5.32 34.67
C MET A 110 -2.41 -6.60 34.06
N ILE A 111 -1.90 -7.77 34.46
CA ILE A 111 -2.37 -9.07 33.96
C ILE A 111 -3.86 -9.24 34.24
N ALA A 112 -4.30 -8.95 35.47
CA ALA A 112 -5.72 -9.06 35.85
C ALA A 112 -6.63 -8.14 35.01
N LYS A 113 -6.17 -6.95 34.61
CA LYS A 113 -6.93 -6.05 33.73
C LYS A 113 -6.96 -6.53 32.28
N LEU A 114 -5.86 -7.09 31.78
CA LEU A 114 -5.81 -7.67 30.43
C LEU A 114 -6.74 -8.89 30.34
N GLU A 115 -6.72 -9.77 31.33
CA GLU A 115 -7.60 -10.93 31.40
C GLU A 115 -9.08 -10.56 31.62
N ALA A 116 -9.36 -9.38 32.18
CA ALA A 116 -10.72 -8.87 32.34
C ALA A 116 -11.36 -8.41 31.03
N ASP A 117 -10.62 -8.34 29.91
CA ASP A 117 -11.11 -8.01 28.58
C ASP A 117 -11.01 -9.22 27.61
N PRO A 118 -11.90 -10.22 27.75
CA PRO A 118 -11.88 -11.42 26.91
C PRO A 118 -12.31 -11.15 25.45
N PHE A 119 -12.78 -9.94 25.14
CA PHE A 119 -13.14 -9.58 23.77
C PHE A 119 -11.90 -9.26 22.93
N HIS A 120 -10.94 -8.54 23.51
CA HIS A 120 -9.69 -8.15 22.82
C HIS A 120 -8.52 -9.07 23.16
N VAL A 121 -8.48 -9.67 24.35
CA VAL A 121 -7.39 -10.54 24.81
C VAL A 121 -7.88 -11.98 24.90
N GLN A 122 -7.26 -12.87 24.14
CA GLN A 122 -7.60 -14.30 24.15
C GLN A 122 -6.81 -15.05 25.23
N HIS A 123 -5.52 -14.74 25.35
CA HIS A 123 -4.66 -15.39 26.33
C HIS A 123 -3.47 -14.51 26.73
N VAL A 124 -3.11 -14.58 28.00
CA VAL A 124 -1.93 -13.93 28.56
C VAL A 124 -0.98 -15.02 29.05
N GLN A 125 0.19 -15.12 28.44
CA GLN A 125 1.19 -16.11 28.81
C GLN A 125 2.04 -15.60 29.97
N ASP A 126 1.48 -15.67 31.18
CA ASP A 126 2.14 -15.19 32.40
C ASP A 126 3.17 -16.19 32.95
N PHE A 127 4.44 -15.98 32.60
CA PHE A 127 5.56 -16.71 33.19
C PHE A 127 6.17 -16.00 34.41
N TRP A 128 5.95 -14.71 34.63
CA TRP A 128 6.62 -14.00 35.72
C TRP A 128 5.84 -14.01 37.04
N GLY A 129 4.53 -14.21 36.97
CA GLY A 129 3.62 -14.35 38.10
C GLY A 129 3.83 -15.63 38.90
N ASP A 130 4.28 -16.72 38.27
CA ASP A 130 4.61 -17.98 38.93
C ASP A 130 6.12 -18.05 39.26
N PRO A 131 6.50 -18.21 40.55
CA PRO A 131 7.89 -18.37 40.97
C PRO A 131 8.67 -19.48 40.25
N LEU A 132 7.99 -20.54 39.77
CA LEU A 132 8.62 -21.66 39.06
C LEU A 132 9.05 -21.29 37.64
N THR A 133 8.33 -20.39 36.98
CA THR A 133 8.56 -19.98 35.59
C THR A 133 9.18 -18.58 35.49
N ALA A 134 9.21 -17.81 36.58
CA ALA A 134 9.68 -16.42 36.60
C ALA A 134 11.12 -16.23 36.11
N ALA A 135 12.00 -17.20 36.36
CA ALA A 135 13.38 -17.16 35.87
C ALA A 135 13.48 -17.21 34.32
N GLY A 136 12.45 -17.72 33.64
CA GLY A 136 12.36 -17.75 32.18
C GLY A 136 12.01 -16.40 31.57
N ALA A 137 11.14 -15.63 32.22
CA ALA A 137 10.66 -14.32 31.74
C ALA A 137 11.51 -13.13 32.22
N GLN A 138 12.22 -13.27 33.34
CA GLN A 138 13.06 -12.21 33.88
C GLN A 138 14.43 -12.17 33.18
N SER A 139 14.95 -10.95 32.97
CA SER A 139 16.29 -10.72 32.47
C SER A 139 17.37 -11.19 33.45
N SER A 140 18.57 -11.47 32.94
CA SER A 140 19.70 -11.95 33.77
C SER A 140 20.19 -10.92 34.78
N ASP A 141 20.03 -9.62 34.49
CA ASP A 141 20.32 -8.50 35.40
C ASP A 141 19.19 -8.22 36.41
N GLY A 142 18.00 -8.81 36.20
CA GLY A 142 16.81 -8.63 37.01
C GLY A 142 16.13 -7.27 36.85
N GLN A 143 16.51 -6.49 35.83
CA GLN A 143 16.01 -5.14 35.56
C GLN A 143 14.82 -5.10 34.59
N ALA A 144 14.56 -6.21 33.89
CA ALA A 144 13.46 -6.30 32.93
C ALA A 144 12.71 -7.64 33.01
N THR A 145 11.46 -7.62 32.58
CA THR A 145 10.61 -8.79 32.38
C THR A 145 9.71 -8.55 31.17
N TYR A 146 9.17 -9.61 30.58
CA TYR A 146 8.20 -9.50 29.50
C TYR A 146 7.04 -10.49 29.70
N VAL A 147 5.90 -10.16 29.08
CA VAL A 147 4.76 -11.05 28.97
C VAL A 147 4.26 -11.07 27.53
N GLN A 148 3.94 -12.26 27.03
CA GLN A 148 3.33 -12.44 25.72
C GLN A 148 1.81 -12.41 25.87
N VAL A 149 1.14 -11.60 25.06
CA VAL A 149 -0.33 -11.47 25.05
C VAL A 149 -0.83 -11.81 23.65
N TYR A 150 -1.72 -12.78 23.56
CA TYR A 150 -2.38 -13.19 22.33
C TYR A 150 -3.72 -12.45 22.23
N THR A 151 -3.88 -11.66 21.18
CA THR A 151 -5.03 -10.76 21.01
C THR A 151 -6.03 -11.30 19.99
N ALA A 152 -7.27 -10.84 20.04
CA ALA A 152 -8.28 -11.22 19.08
C ALA A 152 -8.03 -10.59 17.69
N GLY A 153 -8.51 -11.27 16.64
CA GLY A 153 -8.32 -10.87 15.23
C GLY A 153 -6.96 -11.26 14.65
N ASN A 154 -6.90 -11.55 13.34
CA ASN A 154 -5.63 -11.87 12.68
C ASN A 154 -4.86 -10.59 12.29
N GLN A 155 -3.54 -10.70 12.18
CA GLN A 155 -2.67 -9.57 11.86
C GLN A 155 -3.10 -8.89 10.54
N GLY A 156 -3.34 -7.58 10.62
CA GLY A 156 -3.83 -6.76 9.52
C GLY A 156 -5.36 -6.57 9.49
N GLU A 157 -6.14 -7.34 10.24
CA GLU A 157 -7.59 -7.17 10.35
C GLU A 157 -7.97 -6.01 11.30
N ALA A 158 -9.17 -5.46 11.12
CA ALA A 158 -9.70 -4.39 11.97
C ALA A 158 -9.68 -4.75 13.46
N LEU A 159 -10.16 -5.96 13.79
CA LEU A 159 -10.26 -6.45 15.17
C LEU A 159 -8.87 -6.59 15.84
N ALA A 160 -7.83 -6.94 15.07
CA ALA A 160 -6.48 -7.01 15.61
C ALA A 160 -5.97 -5.62 16.01
N ASN A 161 -6.21 -4.61 15.17
CA ASN A 161 -5.82 -3.23 15.48
C ASN A 161 -6.60 -2.69 16.70
N GLU A 162 -7.91 -2.92 16.77
CA GLU A 162 -8.75 -2.57 17.92
C GLU A 162 -8.26 -3.24 19.20
N SER A 163 -7.89 -4.53 19.12
CA SER A 163 -7.38 -5.27 20.27
C SER A 163 -6.03 -4.76 20.76
N ILE A 164 -5.15 -4.33 19.85
CA ILE A 164 -3.87 -3.72 20.20
C ILE A 164 -4.09 -2.37 20.89
N GLU A 165 -4.98 -1.53 20.36
CA GLU A 165 -5.33 -0.23 20.94
C GLU A 165 -5.90 -0.42 22.35
N ALA A 166 -6.81 -1.37 22.54
CA ALA A 166 -7.36 -1.71 23.86
C ALA A 166 -6.26 -2.12 24.86
N VAL A 167 -5.30 -2.95 24.45
CA VAL A 167 -4.17 -3.32 25.32
C VAL A 167 -3.27 -2.12 25.62
N GLN A 168 -2.97 -1.27 24.63
CA GLN A 168 -2.20 -0.06 24.84
C GLN A 168 -2.89 0.89 25.84
N ASP A 169 -4.20 1.08 25.72
CA ASP A 169 -5.00 1.90 26.64
C ASP A 169 -5.00 1.34 28.06
N ILE A 170 -5.14 0.02 28.22
CA ILE A 170 -5.05 -0.65 29.53
C ILE A 170 -3.67 -0.44 30.14
N VAL A 171 -2.60 -0.68 29.37
CA VAL A 171 -1.22 -0.64 29.88
C VAL A 171 -0.77 0.80 30.20
N TYR A 172 -0.97 1.74 29.29
CA TYR A 172 -0.56 3.14 29.46
C TYR A 172 -1.51 3.95 30.33
N GLY A 173 -2.75 3.49 30.55
CA GLY A 173 -3.69 4.08 31.48
C GLY A 173 -3.37 3.81 32.96
N MET A 174 -2.45 2.89 33.27
CA MET A 174 -2.05 2.59 34.64
C MET A 174 -0.96 3.53 35.14
N GLN A 175 -0.98 3.77 36.45
CA GLN A 175 0.08 4.53 37.11
C GLN A 175 1.29 3.62 37.34
N THR A 176 2.37 3.87 36.61
CA THR A 176 3.61 3.10 36.76
C THR A 176 4.36 3.47 38.05
N PRO A 177 4.97 2.49 38.74
CA PRO A 177 5.91 2.74 39.83
C PRO A 177 7.08 3.65 39.39
N PRO A 178 7.63 4.47 40.30
CA PRO A 178 8.76 5.33 39.97
C PRO A 178 9.96 4.55 39.43
N GLY A 179 10.42 4.91 38.23
CA GLY A 179 11.56 4.25 37.57
C GLY A 179 11.21 2.99 36.78
N LEU A 180 9.93 2.58 36.75
CA LEU A 180 9.44 1.53 35.86
C LEU A 180 8.88 2.14 34.57
N LYS A 181 9.34 1.62 33.43
CA LYS A 181 8.79 1.91 32.11
C LYS A 181 8.17 0.65 31.55
N VAL A 182 7.04 0.82 30.87
CA VAL A 182 6.31 -0.28 30.25
C VAL A 182 6.17 0.06 28.78
N PHE A 183 6.41 -0.92 27.92
CA PHE A 183 6.34 -0.78 26.49
C PHE A 183 5.49 -1.90 25.89
N VAL A 184 4.57 -1.55 25.00
CA VAL A 184 3.82 -2.52 24.19
C VAL A 184 4.50 -2.64 22.83
N THR A 185 4.94 -3.85 22.49
CA THR A 185 5.66 -4.16 21.26
C THR A 185 5.23 -5.52 20.71
N GLY A 186 5.96 -6.10 19.78
CA GLY A 186 5.61 -7.35 19.10
C GLY A 186 5.14 -7.16 17.65
N PRO A 187 4.98 -8.24 16.88
CA PRO A 187 4.65 -8.17 15.45
C PRO A 187 3.30 -7.49 15.18
N ALA A 188 2.28 -7.77 16.00
CA ALA A 188 0.97 -7.18 15.81
C ALA A 188 0.98 -5.68 16.14
N ALA A 189 1.61 -5.28 17.26
CA ALA A 189 1.78 -3.87 17.63
C ALA A 189 2.58 -3.09 16.57
N LEU A 190 3.63 -3.69 16.01
CA LEU A 190 4.42 -3.09 14.94
C LEU A 190 3.58 -2.86 13.67
N ALA A 191 2.71 -3.81 13.31
CA ALA A 191 1.81 -3.68 12.18
C ALA A 191 0.75 -2.58 12.40
N ALA A 192 0.18 -2.49 13.61
CA ALA A 192 -0.74 -1.41 13.96
C ALA A 192 -0.06 -0.02 13.95
N ASP A 193 1.12 0.09 14.54
CA ASP A 193 1.91 1.34 14.53
C ASP A 193 2.28 1.75 13.08
N GLN A 194 2.68 0.78 12.25
CA GLN A 194 2.95 1.00 10.83
C GLN A 194 1.71 1.52 10.10
N GLN A 195 0.53 1.00 10.43
CA GLN A 195 -0.72 1.43 9.84
C GLN A 195 -1.07 2.88 10.21
N ILE A 196 -0.98 3.23 11.49
CA ILE A 196 -1.23 4.59 11.99
C ILE A 196 -0.23 5.59 11.40
N ALA A 197 1.06 5.23 11.40
CA ALA A 197 2.11 6.04 10.79
C ALA A 197 1.93 6.20 9.28
N GLY A 198 1.47 5.14 8.61
CA GLY A 198 1.09 5.11 7.20
C GLY A 198 -0.02 6.12 6.89
N ASP A 199 -1.12 6.08 7.64
CA ASP A 199 -2.27 6.97 7.42
C ASP A 199 -1.92 8.45 7.63
N ARG A 200 -1.11 8.78 8.65
CA ARG A 200 -0.60 10.14 8.86
C ARG A 200 0.31 10.58 7.70
N SER A 201 1.22 9.71 7.27
CA SER A 201 2.14 9.98 6.17
C SER A 201 1.41 10.16 4.83
N MET A 202 0.34 9.40 4.61
CA MET A 202 -0.45 9.43 3.38
C MET A 202 -1.07 10.80 3.14
N ARG A 203 -1.67 11.44 4.16
CA ARG A 203 -2.22 12.81 4.03
C ARG A 203 -1.15 13.83 3.63
N MET A 204 0.06 13.70 4.18
CA MET A 204 1.18 14.58 3.84
C MET A 204 1.68 14.33 2.41
N ILE A 205 1.81 13.06 2.01
CA ILE A 205 2.20 12.66 0.65
C ILE A 205 1.16 13.14 -0.36
N GLU A 206 -0.13 12.98 -0.09
CA GLU A 206 -1.21 13.48 -0.96
C GLU A 206 -1.12 14.99 -1.14
N ALA A 207 -1.05 15.76 -0.05
CA ALA A 207 -0.96 17.22 -0.09
C ALA A 207 0.28 17.69 -0.85
N LEU A 208 1.43 17.05 -0.62
CA LEU A 208 2.68 17.35 -1.31
C LEU A 208 2.59 17.00 -2.80
N THR A 209 2.04 15.83 -3.13
CA THR A 209 1.88 15.37 -4.52
C THR A 209 0.97 16.29 -5.30
N PHE A 210 -0.19 16.67 -4.76
CA PHE A 210 -1.06 17.67 -5.39
C PHE A 210 -0.37 19.01 -5.57
N THR A 211 0.41 19.46 -4.57
CA THR A 211 1.17 20.71 -4.68
C THR A 211 2.18 20.64 -5.83
N VAL A 212 2.95 19.57 -5.92
CA VAL A 212 3.93 19.35 -7.01
C VAL A 212 3.23 19.28 -8.37
N ILE A 213 2.13 18.54 -8.47
CA ILE A 213 1.34 18.43 -9.71
C ILE A 213 0.80 19.81 -10.13
N ILE A 214 0.21 20.57 -9.21
CA ILE A 214 -0.31 21.92 -9.48
C ILE A 214 0.80 22.83 -9.99
N VAL A 215 1.96 22.85 -9.32
CA VAL A 215 3.12 23.65 -9.74
C VAL A 215 3.60 23.22 -11.12
N MET A 216 3.74 21.91 -11.36
CA MET A 216 4.16 21.37 -12.65
C MET A 216 3.17 21.73 -13.77
N LEU A 217 1.87 21.54 -13.55
CA LEU A 217 0.81 21.89 -14.52
C LEU A 217 0.78 23.40 -14.80
N LEU A 218 0.96 24.23 -13.77
CA LEU A 218 1.04 25.68 -13.93
C LEU A 218 2.27 26.08 -14.76
N LEU A 219 3.41 25.43 -14.55
CA LEU A 219 4.64 25.67 -15.32
C LEU A 219 4.50 25.22 -16.79
N ILE A 220 3.87 24.07 -17.04
CA ILE A 220 3.66 23.50 -18.37
C ILE A 220 2.64 24.34 -19.16
N TYR A 221 1.45 24.54 -18.61
CA TYR A 221 0.34 25.17 -19.33
C TYR A 221 0.31 26.71 -19.19
N ARG A 222 0.98 27.29 -18.19
CA ARG A 222 0.98 28.73 -17.88
C ARG A 222 -0.42 29.36 -17.86
N SER A 223 -1.40 28.56 -17.49
CA SER A 223 -2.81 28.90 -17.54
C SER A 223 -3.47 28.33 -16.30
N PHE A 224 -3.86 29.23 -15.40
CA PHE A 224 -4.52 28.86 -14.15
C PHE A 224 -5.81 28.09 -14.41
N LEU A 225 -6.58 28.49 -15.41
CA LEU A 225 -7.85 27.82 -15.73
C LEU A 225 -7.65 26.43 -16.35
N THR A 226 -6.65 26.28 -17.22
CA THR A 226 -6.29 24.97 -17.78
C THR A 226 -5.83 24.03 -16.68
N MET A 227 -5.01 24.53 -15.74
CA MET A 227 -4.60 23.77 -14.55
C MET A 227 -5.82 23.36 -13.70
N LEU A 228 -6.77 24.26 -13.43
CA LEU A 228 -7.97 23.94 -12.66
C LEU A 228 -8.81 22.84 -13.34
N ILE A 229 -8.98 22.90 -14.66
CA ILE A 229 -9.71 21.88 -15.42
C ILE A 229 -8.98 20.53 -15.32
N THR A 230 -7.66 20.52 -15.44
CA THR A 230 -6.86 19.30 -15.29
C THR A 230 -6.97 18.70 -13.89
N ILE A 231 -6.81 19.52 -12.84
CA ILE A 231 -6.98 19.07 -11.46
C ILE A 231 -8.40 18.55 -11.23
N PHE A 232 -9.42 19.22 -11.76
CA PHE A 232 -10.80 18.74 -11.67
C PHE A 232 -10.98 17.36 -12.32
N MET A 233 -10.40 17.14 -13.52
CA MET A 233 -10.43 15.82 -14.17
C MET A 233 -9.76 14.75 -13.30
N VAL A 234 -8.60 15.05 -12.70
CA VAL A 234 -7.87 14.14 -11.81
C VAL A 234 -8.69 13.82 -10.56
N LEU A 235 -9.25 14.83 -9.89
CA LEU A 235 -10.04 14.67 -8.68
C LEU A 235 -11.30 13.82 -8.93
N MET A 236 -12.03 14.08 -10.02
CA MET A 236 -13.20 13.28 -10.35
C MET A 236 -12.83 11.83 -10.69
N SER A 237 -11.69 11.61 -11.36
CA SER A 237 -11.18 10.26 -11.63
C SER A 237 -10.78 9.53 -10.36
N LEU A 238 -10.15 10.23 -9.41
CA LEU A 238 -9.79 9.68 -8.12
C LEU A 238 -11.03 9.32 -7.31
N LEU A 239 -12.02 10.21 -7.22
CA LEU A 239 -13.28 9.97 -6.50
C LEU A 239 -14.09 8.82 -7.10
N ALA A 240 -14.06 8.66 -8.43
CA ALA A 240 -14.68 7.53 -9.11
C ALA A 240 -13.96 6.21 -8.79
N ALA A 241 -12.63 6.18 -8.91
CA ALA A 241 -11.84 4.99 -8.63
C ALA A 241 -11.95 4.56 -7.16
N ARG A 242 -11.81 5.51 -6.22
CA ARG A 242 -12.01 5.27 -4.78
C ARG A 242 -13.43 4.79 -4.50
N GLY A 243 -14.45 5.47 -5.03
CA GLY A 243 -15.84 5.13 -4.78
C GLY A 243 -16.22 3.74 -5.29
N VAL A 244 -15.75 3.34 -6.48
CA VAL A 244 -16.03 2.00 -7.01
C VAL A 244 -15.35 0.92 -6.18
N VAL A 245 -14.07 1.11 -5.83
CA VAL A 245 -13.33 0.12 -5.04
C VAL A 245 -13.87 0.04 -3.61
N ALA A 246 -14.22 1.18 -2.99
CA ALA A 246 -14.84 1.23 -1.67
C ALA A 246 -16.19 0.52 -1.67
N PHE A 247 -17.02 0.74 -2.69
CA PHE A 247 -18.32 0.07 -2.83
C PHE A 247 -18.16 -1.46 -2.95
N LEU A 248 -17.21 -1.93 -3.76
CA LEU A 248 -16.95 -3.37 -3.90
C LEU A 248 -16.37 -3.99 -2.62
N GLY A 249 -15.48 -3.28 -1.92
CA GLY A 249 -14.92 -3.75 -0.66
C GLY A 249 -15.93 -3.78 0.48
N TYR A 250 -16.80 -2.77 0.56
CA TYR A 250 -17.85 -2.69 1.58
C TYR A 250 -18.85 -3.84 1.48
N HIS A 251 -19.17 -4.26 0.25
CA HIS A 251 -20.03 -5.41 -0.03
C HIS A 251 -19.28 -6.76 -0.06
N GLU A 252 -18.04 -6.81 0.42
CA GLU A 252 -17.23 -8.04 0.54
C GLU A 252 -17.01 -8.77 -0.81
N ILE A 253 -17.11 -8.05 -1.93
CA ILE A 253 -16.87 -8.62 -3.27
C ILE A 253 -15.36 -8.75 -3.51
N ILE A 254 -14.57 -7.82 -2.95
CA ILE A 254 -13.12 -7.81 -3.04
C ILE A 254 -12.51 -7.62 -1.65
N GLY A 255 -11.43 -8.34 -1.35
CA GLY A 255 -10.64 -8.09 -0.15
C GLY A 255 -9.86 -6.78 -0.28
N LEU A 256 -9.80 -6.01 0.80
CA LEU A 256 -9.00 -4.80 0.87
C LEU A 256 -7.86 -4.98 1.87
N SER A 257 -6.81 -4.21 1.67
CA SER A 257 -5.79 -3.94 2.67
C SER A 257 -5.52 -2.44 2.64
N THR A 258 -5.10 -1.90 3.76
CA THR A 258 -4.73 -0.49 3.90
C THR A 258 -3.61 -0.10 2.92
N PHE A 259 -2.66 -1.02 2.70
CA PHE A 259 -1.63 -0.87 1.67
C PHE A 259 -2.22 -0.79 0.25
N ALA A 260 -3.23 -1.61 -0.07
CA ALA A 260 -3.91 -1.55 -1.37
C ALA A 260 -4.64 -0.24 -1.59
N THR A 261 -5.28 0.31 -0.54
CA THR A 261 -5.95 1.62 -0.63
C THR A 261 -4.94 2.74 -0.91
N SER A 262 -3.81 2.77 -0.19
CA SER A 262 -2.75 3.78 -0.36
C SER A 262 -2.11 3.72 -1.75
N LEU A 263 -1.83 2.50 -2.23
CA LEU A 263 -1.25 2.29 -3.56
C LEU A 263 -2.23 2.64 -4.67
N LEU A 264 -3.52 2.34 -4.50
CA LEU A 264 -4.57 2.71 -5.45
C LEU A 264 -4.61 4.22 -5.66
N VAL A 265 -4.62 4.97 -4.56
CA VAL A 265 -4.63 6.43 -4.61
C VAL A 265 -3.44 6.98 -5.37
N THR A 266 -2.24 6.50 -5.03
CA THR A 266 -0.98 6.97 -5.62
C THR A 266 -0.95 6.69 -7.13
N LEU A 267 -1.32 5.47 -7.54
CA LEU A 267 -1.39 5.08 -8.94
C LEU A 267 -2.49 5.84 -9.69
N ALA A 268 -3.66 6.03 -9.07
CA ALA A 268 -4.77 6.75 -9.69
C ALA A 268 -4.39 8.21 -9.94
N ILE A 269 -3.78 8.91 -8.98
CA ILE A 269 -3.32 10.29 -9.15
C ILE A 269 -2.31 10.38 -10.31
N ALA A 270 -1.32 9.48 -10.35
CA ALA A 270 -0.31 9.45 -11.40
C ALA A 270 -0.94 9.21 -12.79
N ALA A 271 -1.70 8.13 -12.94
CA ALA A 271 -2.32 7.75 -14.21
C ALA A 271 -3.34 8.79 -14.70
N SER A 272 -4.22 9.28 -13.82
CA SER A 272 -5.21 10.30 -14.16
C SER A 272 -4.55 11.61 -14.60
N THR A 273 -3.43 12.00 -13.97
CA THR A 273 -2.69 13.21 -14.33
C THR A 273 -2.09 13.06 -15.73
N ASP A 274 -1.44 11.92 -16.02
CA ASP A 274 -0.85 11.66 -17.33
C ASP A 274 -1.92 11.59 -18.43
N TYR A 275 -3.06 10.94 -18.18
CA TYR A 275 -4.14 10.85 -19.16
C TYR A 275 -4.76 12.22 -19.45
N ALA A 276 -4.95 13.04 -18.41
CA ALA A 276 -5.41 14.41 -18.57
C ALA A 276 -4.42 15.26 -19.38
N ILE A 277 -3.11 15.11 -19.13
CA ILE A 277 -2.05 15.78 -19.88
C ILE A 277 -2.03 15.32 -21.35
N PHE A 278 -2.16 14.02 -21.62
CA PHE A 278 -2.19 13.50 -23.00
C PHE A 278 -3.39 14.04 -23.78
N LEU A 279 -4.59 13.98 -23.20
CA LEU A 279 -5.81 14.51 -23.83
C LEU A 279 -5.67 16.01 -24.10
N LEU A 280 -5.34 16.79 -23.08
CA LEU A 280 -5.23 18.24 -23.22
C LEU A 280 -4.07 18.66 -24.13
N GLY A 281 -2.92 17.99 -24.01
CA GLY A 281 -1.73 18.25 -24.82
C GLY A 281 -1.98 17.99 -26.29
N ARG A 282 -2.62 16.86 -26.64
CA ARG A 282 -2.96 16.55 -28.04
C ARG A 282 -4.01 17.51 -28.60
N TYR A 283 -4.98 17.92 -27.79
CA TYR A 283 -5.93 18.97 -28.16
C TYR A 283 -5.24 20.31 -28.46
N GLN A 284 -4.33 20.75 -27.59
CA GLN A 284 -3.57 21.99 -27.77
C GLN A 284 -2.59 21.94 -28.96
N GLU A 285 -2.01 20.77 -29.25
CA GLU A 285 -1.19 20.54 -30.43
C GLU A 285 -2.01 20.71 -31.71
N ALA A 286 -3.19 20.09 -31.80
CA ALA A 286 -4.10 20.23 -32.95
C ALA A 286 -4.57 21.69 -33.12
N ARG A 287 -4.88 22.39 -32.02
CA ARG A 287 -5.20 23.82 -32.05
C ARG A 287 -4.02 24.68 -32.51
N SER A 288 -2.80 24.36 -32.10
CA SER A 288 -1.57 25.04 -32.54
C SER A 288 -1.29 24.81 -34.03
N ALA A 289 -1.71 23.66 -34.57
CA ALA A 289 -1.62 23.33 -35.99
C ALA A 289 -2.69 24.03 -36.86
N GLY A 290 -3.60 24.81 -36.24
CA GLY A 290 -4.63 25.59 -36.93
C GLY A 290 -5.97 24.87 -37.09
N GLU A 291 -6.15 23.68 -36.51
CA GLU A 291 -7.45 23.00 -36.55
C GLU A 291 -8.52 23.76 -35.76
N ASP A 292 -9.76 23.77 -36.25
CA ASP A 292 -10.90 24.29 -35.51
C ASP A 292 -11.18 23.45 -34.25
N ARG A 293 -11.97 23.99 -33.31
CA ARG A 293 -12.21 23.33 -32.00
C ARG A 293 -12.85 21.94 -32.13
N GLU A 294 -13.68 21.74 -33.14
CA GLU A 294 -14.33 20.45 -33.39
C GLU A 294 -13.35 19.44 -33.99
N SER A 295 -12.61 19.82 -35.03
CA SER A 295 -11.60 18.95 -35.63
C SER A 295 -10.51 18.58 -34.62
N ALA A 296 -10.05 19.55 -33.82
CA ALA A 296 -9.06 19.33 -32.77
C ALA A 296 -9.52 18.31 -31.71
N TYR A 297 -10.82 18.26 -31.37
CA TYR A 297 -11.36 17.24 -30.48
C TYR A 297 -11.28 15.84 -31.10
N TYR A 298 -11.65 15.68 -32.37
CA TYR A 298 -11.58 14.37 -33.02
C TYR A 298 -10.14 13.91 -33.20
N THR A 299 -9.22 14.83 -33.52
CA THR A 299 -7.77 14.59 -33.59
C THR A 299 -7.20 14.20 -32.23
N MET A 300 -7.61 14.88 -31.17
CA MET A 300 -7.29 14.50 -29.79
C MET A 300 -7.77 13.07 -29.50
N PHE A 301 -9.09 12.82 -29.61
CA PHE A 301 -9.68 11.55 -29.18
C PHE A 301 -9.07 10.35 -29.91
N HIS A 302 -8.94 10.41 -31.24
CA HIS A 302 -8.35 9.28 -31.99
C HIS A 302 -6.84 9.13 -31.74
N GLY A 303 -6.15 10.24 -31.49
CA GLY A 303 -4.72 10.26 -31.20
C GLY A 303 -4.36 9.76 -29.81
N THR A 304 -5.23 9.93 -28.82
CA THR A 304 -4.92 9.59 -27.42
C THR A 304 -5.71 8.40 -26.88
N ALA A 305 -6.88 8.07 -27.42
CA ALA A 305 -7.74 7.02 -26.85
C ALA A 305 -7.03 5.65 -26.80
N HIS A 306 -6.35 5.26 -27.88
CA HIS A 306 -5.61 4.00 -27.93
C HIS A 306 -4.37 4.01 -27.02
N VAL A 307 -3.73 5.17 -26.81
CA VAL A 307 -2.59 5.34 -25.90
C VAL A 307 -3.04 5.19 -24.44
N VAL A 308 -4.13 5.85 -24.07
CA VAL A 308 -4.71 5.78 -22.71
C VAL A 308 -5.25 4.37 -22.43
N LEU A 309 -5.97 3.75 -23.38
CA LEU A 309 -6.41 2.36 -23.26
C LEU A 309 -5.24 1.40 -23.10
N GLY A 310 -4.23 1.47 -23.97
CA GLY A 310 -3.09 0.56 -23.94
C GLY A 310 -2.26 0.71 -22.68
N SER A 311 -1.95 1.94 -22.27
CA SER A 311 -1.20 2.22 -21.04
C SER A 311 -1.97 1.75 -19.80
N GLY A 312 -3.24 2.13 -19.66
CA GLY A 312 -3.99 1.83 -18.44
C GLY A 312 -4.40 0.37 -18.31
N LEU A 313 -4.72 -0.31 -19.42
CA LEU A 313 -4.94 -1.76 -19.38
C LEU A 313 -3.66 -2.54 -19.09
N THR A 314 -2.50 -2.02 -19.48
CA THR A 314 -1.20 -2.61 -19.11
C THR A 314 -0.97 -2.51 -17.61
N ILE A 315 -1.24 -1.36 -16.99
CA ILE A 315 -1.14 -1.18 -15.54
C ILE A 315 -2.16 -2.09 -14.83
N ALA A 316 -3.43 -2.06 -15.26
CA ALA A 316 -4.48 -2.89 -14.67
C ALA A 316 -4.17 -4.39 -14.77
N GLY A 317 -3.67 -4.86 -15.91
CA GLY A 317 -3.24 -6.24 -16.12
C GLY A 317 -2.03 -6.61 -15.26
N ALA A 318 -1.02 -5.75 -15.19
CA ALA A 318 0.17 -5.98 -14.37
C ALA A 318 -0.17 -6.05 -12.88
N THR A 319 -1.05 -5.16 -12.39
CA THR A 319 -1.52 -5.23 -11.00
C THR A 319 -2.40 -6.46 -10.78
N PHE A 320 -3.24 -6.85 -11.74
CA PHE A 320 -4.05 -8.07 -11.65
C PHE A 320 -3.18 -9.32 -11.50
N CYS A 321 -2.00 -9.37 -12.13
CA CYS A 321 -1.06 -10.48 -11.97
C CYS A 321 -0.65 -10.73 -10.50
N LEU A 322 -0.70 -9.72 -9.62
CA LEU A 322 -0.42 -9.88 -8.19
C LEU A 322 -1.42 -10.83 -7.49
N HIS A 323 -2.63 -10.97 -8.04
CA HIS A 323 -3.63 -11.89 -7.50
C HIS A 323 -3.19 -13.36 -7.57
N PHE A 324 -2.29 -13.72 -8.50
CA PHE A 324 -1.76 -15.08 -8.64
C PHE A 324 -0.57 -15.40 -7.72
N THR A 325 -0.23 -14.49 -6.81
CA THR A 325 0.83 -14.72 -5.83
C THR A 325 0.32 -15.56 -4.65
N ASN A 326 1.24 -16.18 -3.89
CA ASN A 326 0.88 -16.99 -2.73
C ASN A 326 0.76 -16.19 -1.43
N MET A 327 1.28 -14.95 -1.39
CA MET A 327 1.31 -14.14 -0.19
C MET A 327 0.09 -13.20 -0.16
N PRO A 328 -0.81 -13.29 0.85
CA PRO A 328 -2.02 -12.47 0.91
C PRO A 328 -1.76 -10.97 0.81
N TYR A 329 -0.62 -10.51 1.32
CA TYR A 329 -0.13 -9.15 1.14
C TYR A 329 -0.17 -8.68 -0.33
N PHE A 330 0.26 -9.51 -1.29
CA PHE A 330 0.21 -9.19 -2.72
C PHE A 330 -1.14 -9.51 -3.36
N VAL A 331 -1.80 -10.59 -2.93
CA VAL A 331 -3.11 -11.01 -3.47
C VAL A 331 -4.16 -9.91 -3.28
N THR A 332 -4.15 -9.26 -2.11
CA THR A 332 -5.08 -8.17 -1.76
C THR A 332 -4.88 -6.90 -2.59
N LEU A 333 -3.69 -6.71 -3.19
CA LEU A 333 -3.42 -5.60 -4.10
C LEU A 333 -4.05 -5.83 -5.48
N GLY A 334 -4.13 -7.08 -5.93
CA GLY A 334 -4.34 -7.38 -7.34
C GLY A 334 -5.68 -6.87 -7.90
N ILE A 335 -6.79 -7.33 -7.31
CA ILE A 335 -8.13 -7.01 -7.81
C ILE A 335 -8.49 -5.53 -7.58
N PRO A 336 -8.30 -4.95 -6.37
CA PRO A 336 -8.64 -3.54 -6.13
C PRO A 336 -7.91 -2.58 -7.06
N LEU A 337 -6.61 -2.79 -7.28
CA LEU A 337 -5.82 -1.96 -8.19
C LEU A 337 -6.24 -2.14 -9.65
N ALA A 338 -6.48 -3.38 -10.10
CA ALA A 338 -6.90 -3.64 -11.48
C ALA A 338 -8.26 -3.01 -11.80
N VAL A 339 -9.23 -3.14 -10.89
CA VAL A 339 -10.55 -2.51 -11.02
C VAL A 339 -10.41 -1.00 -11.00
N GLY A 340 -9.70 -0.45 -10.02
CA GLY A 340 -9.50 0.99 -9.90
C GLY A 340 -8.83 1.61 -11.12
N MET A 341 -7.78 0.97 -11.67
CA MET A 341 -7.11 1.44 -12.89
C MET A 341 -8.02 1.35 -14.12
N THR A 342 -8.86 0.32 -14.20
CA THR A 342 -9.87 0.22 -15.26
C THR A 342 -10.87 1.37 -15.17
N VAL A 343 -11.32 1.73 -13.96
CA VAL A 343 -12.19 2.89 -13.75
C VAL A 343 -11.50 4.19 -14.15
N VAL A 344 -10.22 4.39 -13.78
CA VAL A 344 -9.45 5.57 -14.19
C VAL A 344 -9.40 5.72 -15.71
N VAL A 345 -9.17 4.62 -16.44
CA VAL A 345 -9.19 4.61 -17.91
C VAL A 345 -10.56 4.97 -18.47
N LEU A 346 -11.63 4.37 -17.92
CA LEU A 346 -13.01 4.66 -18.34
C LEU A 346 -13.36 6.12 -18.12
N VAL A 347 -13.02 6.68 -16.96
CA VAL A 347 -13.27 8.09 -16.62
C VAL A 347 -12.49 9.02 -17.55
N ALA A 348 -11.21 8.75 -17.80
CA ALA A 348 -10.40 9.58 -18.68
C ALA A 348 -10.96 9.63 -20.12
N LEU A 349 -11.36 8.49 -20.67
CA LEU A 349 -11.85 8.38 -22.05
C LEU A 349 -13.28 8.90 -22.23
N THR A 350 -14.11 8.84 -21.19
CA THR A 350 -15.50 9.29 -21.26
C THR A 350 -15.64 10.69 -20.72
N MET A 351 -15.51 10.86 -19.41
CA MET A 351 -15.69 12.12 -18.72
C MET A 351 -14.56 13.10 -19.01
N GLY A 352 -13.30 12.68 -19.06
CA GLY A 352 -12.17 13.56 -19.40
C GLY A 352 -12.32 14.19 -20.79
N ALA A 353 -12.62 13.36 -21.80
CA ALA A 353 -12.92 13.82 -23.15
C ALA A 353 -14.19 14.72 -23.22
N ALA A 354 -15.22 14.40 -22.44
CA ALA A 354 -16.42 15.24 -22.32
C ALA A 354 -16.14 16.60 -21.67
N ILE A 355 -15.31 16.64 -20.62
CA ILE A 355 -14.91 17.88 -19.93
C ILE A 355 -14.17 18.79 -20.91
N ILE A 356 -13.26 18.25 -21.73
CA ILE A 356 -12.59 19.03 -22.78
C ILE A 356 -13.62 19.57 -23.79
N THR A 357 -14.58 18.75 -24.23
CA THR A 357 -15.66 19.21 -25.11
C THR A 357 -16.44 20.39 -24.52
N VAL A 358 -16.79 20.34 -23.23
CA VAL A 358 -17.54 21.40 -22.56
C VAL A 358 -16.67 22.65 -22.36
N ALA A 359 -15.43 22.48 -21.88
CA ALA A 359 -14.49 23.57 -21.66
C ALA A 359 -14.20 24.38 -22.94
N THR A 360 -14.14 23.72 -24.10
CA THR A 360 -13.91 24.39 -25.39
C THR A 360 -15.10 25.20 -25.89
N ARG A 361 -16.30 25.02 -25.33
CA ARG A 361 -17.47 25.86 -25.62
C ARG A 361 -17.37 27.22 -24.93
N PHE A 362 -16.71 27.31 -23.78
CA PHE A 362 -16.60 28.53 -22.98
C PHE A 362 -15.45 29.48 -23.42
N GLY A 363 -15.08 29.47 -24.70
CA GLY A 363 -14.12 30.43 -25.28
C GLY A 363 -12.68 29.91 -25.36
N ASN A 364 -11.69 30.78 -25.14
CA ASN A 364 -10.27 30.50 -25.37
C ASN A 364 -9.56 29.82 -24.17
N LEU A 365 -10.31 29.10 -23.33
CA LEU A 365 -9.81 28.57 -22.05
C LEU A 365 -8.70 27.53 -22.18
N LEU A 366 -8.70 26.79 -23.30
CA LEU A 366 -7.73 25.73 -23.59
C LEU A 366 -6.75 26.11 -24.70
N GLU A 367 -6.67 27.39 -25.09
CA GLU A 367 -5.76 27.78 -26.17
C GLU A 367 -4.28 27.70 -25.73
N PRO A 368 -3.41 27.15 -26.59
CA PRO A 368 -1.99 27.02 -26.29
C PRO A 368 -1.35 28.39 -26.17
N LYS A 369 -0.82 28.73 -25.00
CA LYS A 369 -0.13 30.01 -24.75
C LYS A 369 1.31 30.05 -25.28
N ARG A 370 1.83 28.94 -25.83
CA ARG A 370 3.20 28.88 -26.37
C ARG A 370 3.30 27.85 -27.50
N ALA A 371 4.08 28.17 -28.52
CA ALA A 371 4.51 27.21 -29.52
C ALA A 371 5.43 26.14 -28.90
N MET A 372 5.20 24.87 -29.24
CA MET A 372 5.99 23.73 -28.76
C MET A 372 7.48 23.91 -29.08
N ARG A 373 8.33 23.81 -28.04
CA ARG A 373 9.78 24.02 -28.13
C ARG A 373 10.47 22.73 -28.62
N THR A 374 10.27 22.37 -29.89
CA THR A 374 10.78 21.10 -30.47
C THR A 374 12.28 21.09 -30.78
N ARG A 375 12.94 22.26 -30.80
CA ARG A 375 14.32 22.43 -31.30
C ARG A 375 15.38 21.69 -30.47
N GLY A 376 15.17 21.52 -29.16
CA GLY A 376 16.06 20.77 -28.27
C GLY A 376 15.95 19.26 -28.47
N TRP A 377 14.73 18.73 -28.44
CA TRP A 377 14.42 17.32 -28.70
C TRP A 377 14.88 16.86 -30.09
N ARG A 378 14.79 17.72 -31.10
CA ARG A 378 15.30 17.41 -32.45
C ARG A 378 16.81 17.15 -32.46
N LYS A 379 17.59 17.84 -31.63
CA LYS A 379 19.05 17.60 -31.54
C LYS A 379 19.34 16.24 -30.90
N ILE A 380 18.59 15.88 -29.85
CA ILE A 380 18.72 14.59 -29.18
C ILE A 380 18.35 13.47 -30.15
N GLY A 381 17.18 13.56 -30.81
CA GLY A 381 16.77 12.57 -31.81
C GLY A 381 17.76 12.44 -32.97
N ALA A 382 18.28 13.56 -33.48
CA ALA A 382 19.31 13.54 -34.52
C ALA A 382 20.62 12.88 -34.06
N ALA A 383 21.02 13.06 -32.80
CA ALA A 383 22.18 12.38 -32.23
C ALA A 383 21.96 10.86 -32.15
N VAL A 384 20.79 10.43 -31.64
CA VAL A 384 20.40 9.01 -31.53
C VAL A 384 20.41 8.31 -32.89
N VAL A 385 19.82 8.94 -33.90
CA VAL A 385 19.78 8.38 -35.27
C VAL A 385 21.15 8.39 -35.93
N ARG A 386 21.98 9.40 -35.65
CA ARG A 386 23.33 9.52 -36.25
C ARG A 386 24.35 8.57 -35.61
N TRP A 387 24.21 8.23 -34.34
CA TRP A 387 25.15 7.38 -33.59
C TRP A 387 24.45 6.29 -32.74
N PRO A 388 23.64 5.40 -33.35
CA PRO A 388 22.80 4.46 -32.59
C PRO A 388 23.61 3.47 -31.75
N GLY A 389 24.69 2.91 -32.30
CA GLY A 389 25.55 1.95 -31.58
C GLY A 389 26.25 2.56 -30.37
N PRO A 390 27.02 3.65 -30.53
CA PRO A 390 27.70 4.30 -29.40
C PRO A 390 26.74 4.80 -28.32
N ILE A 391 25.56 5.31 -28.69
CA ILE A 391 24.55 5.75 -27.73
C ILE A 391 23.93 4.57 -26.99
N LEU A 392 23.62 3.46 -27.68
CA LEU A 392 23.14 2.25 -27.03
C LEU A 392 24.17 1.69 -26.04
N VAL A 393 25.43 1.55 -26.46
CA VAL A 393 26.51 1.07 -25.59
C VAL A 393 26.71 1.99 -24.39
N SER A 394 26.72 3.31 -24.60
CA SER A 394 26.86 4.28 -23.51
C SER A 394 25.69 4.21 -22.54
N THR A 395 24.46 4.06 -23.05
CA THR A 395 23.26 3.95 -22.21
C THR A 395 23.29 2.66 -21.40
N ILE A 396 23.63 1.53 -22.01
CA ILE A 396 23.79 0.24 -21.31
C ILE A 396 24.90 0.34 -20.27
N ALA A 397 26.04 0.94 -20.59
CA ALA A 397 27.16 1.10 -19.66
C ALA A 397 26.74 1.93 -18.44
N VAL A 398 26.03 3.04 -18.64
CA VAL A 398 25.51 3.87 -17.54
C VAL A 398 24.47 3.10 -16.71
N THR A 399 23.55 2.37 -17.34
CA THR A 399 22.56 1.55 -16.62
C THR A 399 23.24 0.42 -15.83
N MET A 400 24.31 -0.18 -16.36
CA MET A 400 25.10 -1.21 -15.67
C MET A 400 25.78 -0.68 -14.41
N VAL A 401 26.23 0.58 -14.40
CA VAL A 401 26.75 1.21 -13.18
C VAL A 401 25.70 1.20 -12.06
N GLY A 402 24.43 1.45 -12.38
CA GLY A 402 23.33 1.35 -11.40
C GLY A 402 23.09 -0.07 -10.91
N LEU A 403 23.33 -1.09 -11.75
CA LEU A 403 23.18 -2.50 -11.40
C LEU A 403 24.36 -3.08 -10.60
N LEU A 404 25.49 -2.36 -10.50
CA LEU A 404 26.63 -2.77 -9.65
C LEU A 404 26.26 -2.86 -8.17
N ALA A 405 25.15 -2.25 -7.74
CA ALA A 405 24.64 -2.38 -6.38
C ALA A 405 23.91 -3.70 -6.11
N LEU A 406 23.43 -4.42 -7.15
CA LEU A 406 22.65 -5.66 -6.99
C LEU A 406 23.40 -6.80 -6.29
N PRO A 407 24.70 -7.05 -6.54
CA PRO A 407 25.44 -8.08 -5.80
C PRO A 407 25.52 -7.82 -4.29
N GLY A 408 25.35 -6.57 -3.86
CA GLY A 408 25.29 -6.18 -2.45
C GLY A 408 23.88 -6.26 -1.84
N TYR A 409 22.88 -6.67 -2.61
CA TYR A 409 21.50 -6.80 -2.13
C TYR A 409 21.39 -7.95 -1.13
N GLN A 410 21.11 -7.61 0.12
CA GLN A 410 20.79 -8.58 1.17
C GLN A 410 19.30 -8.47 1.48
N THR A 411 18.59 -9.59 1.39
CA THR A 411 17.19 -9.68 1.81
C THR A 411 17.12 -9.58 3.32
N ASN A 412 16.48 -8.54 3.83
CA ASN A 412 16.19 -8.39 5.24
C ASN A 412 14.67 -8.37 5.45
N TYR A 413 14.18 -9.29 6.28
CA TYR A 413 12.77 -9.42 6.66
C TYR A 413 12.47 -8.82 8.04
N ASN A 414 13.40 -8.05 8.59
CA ASN A 414 13.21 -7.35 9.86
C ASN A 414 12.54 -5.98 9.61
N ASP A 415 11.22 -5.96 9.70
CA ASP A 415 10.39 -4.77 9.49
C ASP A 415 10.75 -3.61 10.42
N ARG A 416 11.33 -3.89 11.59
CA ARG A 416 11.79 -2.89 12.56
C ARG A 416 12.78 -1.90 11.95
N ALA A 417 13.63 -2.35 11.02
CA ALA A 417 14.67 -1.54 10.40
C ALA A 417 14.12 -0.55 9.35
N TYR A 418 12.91 -0.79 8.83
CA TYR A 418 12.26 0.08 7.85
C TYR A 418 11.35 1.12 8.48
N LEU A 419 11.14 1.00 9.80
CA LEU A 419 10.28 1.88 10.57
C LEU A 419 11.11 2.91 11.36
N PRO A 420 10.59 4.12 11.58
CA PRO A 420 11.23 5.12 12.42
C PRO A 420 11.56 4.55 13.82
N SER A 421 12.72 4.92 14.36
CA SER A 421 13.19 4.41 15.66
C SER A 421 12.38 4.93 16.86
N ASP A 422 11.62 6.00 16.66
CA ASP A 422 10.77 6.68 17.63
C ASP A 422 9.32 6.14 17.68
N LEU A 423 8.99 5.08 16.94
CA LEU A 423 7.70 4.42 17.08
C LEU A 423 7.62 3.62 18.39
N PRO A 424 6.48 3.63 19.11
CA PRO A 424 6.31 2.92 20.38
C PRO A 424 6.71 1.44 20.33
N ALA A 425 6.29 0.71 19.29
CA ALA A 425 6.67 -0.70 19.12
C ALA A 425 8.19 -0.88 18.94
N ASN A 426 8.87 0.03 18.23
CA ASN A 426 10.32 0.00 18.05
C ASN A 426 11.08 0.36 19.33
N GLU A 427 10.58 1.32 20.12
CA GLU A 427 11.12 1.62 21.45
C GLU A 427 11.00 0.42 22.39
N GLY A 428 9.86 -0.27 22.39
CA GLY A 428 9.66 -1.47 23.21
C GLY A 428 10.58 -2.62 22.81
N TYR A 429 10.80 -2.82 21.51
CA TYR A 429 11.81 -3.77 21.06
C TYR A 429 13.24 -3.36 21.44
N ALA A 430 13.58 -2.07 21.39
CA ALA A 430 14.88 -1.57 21.83
C ALA A 430 15.07 -1.70 23.34
N ALA A 431 14.00 -1.59 24.13
CA ALA A 431 14.01 -1.91 25.56
C ALA A 431 14.25 -3.41 25.80
N ALA A 432 13.56 -4.29 25.06
CA ALA A 432 13.80 -5.72 25.14
C ALA A 432 15.24 -6.11 24.77
N ASP A 433 15.77 -5.58 23.66
CA ASP A 433 17.13 -5.89 23.16
C ASP A 433 18.25 -5.46 24.12
N ARG A 434 17.98 -4.52 25.06
CA ARG A 434 18.94 -4.12 26.10
C ARG A 434 19.15 -5.20 27.16
N HIS A 435 18.13 -6.02 27.43
CA HIS A 435 18.10 -6.97 28.56
C HIS A 435 17.99 -8.44 28.14
N PHE A 436 17.53 -8.71 26.91
CA PHE A 436 17.28 -10.05 26.41
C PHE A 436 18.00 -10.30 25.08
N SER A 437 18.44 -11.53 24.87
CA SER A 437 18.93 -11.98 23.57
C SER A 437 17.77 -12.14 22.58
N GLN A 438 17.98 -11.81 21.30
CA GLN A 438 16.94 -11.97 20.26
C GLN A 438 16.35 -13.39 20.17
N ALA A 439 17.16 -14.43 20.39
CA ALA A 439 16.70 -15.82 20.41
C ALA A 439 15.69 -16.13 21.53
N ARG A 440 15.76 -15.40 22.65
CA ARG A 440 14.81 -15.52 23.75
C ARG A 440 13.49 -14.81 23.43
N MET A 441 13.57 -13.70 22.69
CA MET A 441 12.40 -12.89 22.30
C MET A 441 11.61 -13.50 21.14
N ASN A 442 12.26 -14.29 20.28
CA ASN A 442 11.63 -14.98 19.15
C ASN A 442 11.96 -16.47 19.20
N PRO A 443 11.39 -17.25 20.13
CA PRO A 443 11.68 -18.67 20.23
C PRO A 443 11.07 -19.44 19.04
N GLU A 444 11.79 -20.44 18.54
CA GLU A 444 11.22 -21.43 17.64
C GLU A 444 10.30 -22.37 18.44
N LEU A 445 9.06 -22.52 17.97
CA LEU A 445 8.06 -23.39 18.60
C LEU A 445 7.91 -24.68 17.80
N LEU A 446 8.08 -25.81 18.48
CA LEU A 446 7.80 -27.13 17.94
C LEU A 446 6.60 -27.74 18.67
N LEU A 447 5.51 -27.96 17.94
CA LEU A 447 4.35 -28.68 18.46
C LEU A 447 4.55 -30.19 18.27
N VAL A 448 4.44 -30.94 19.37
CA VAL A 448 4.43 -32.41 19.37
C VAL A 448 3.07 -32.87 19.86
N GLU A 449 2.26 -33.46 18.97
CA GLU A 449 0.97 -34.07 19.30
C GLU A 449 1.12 -35.59 19.46
N SER A 450 0.50 -36.16 20.49
CA SER A 450 0.43 -37.61 20.74
C SER A 450 -1.04 -38.04 20.86
N ASP A 451 -1.32 -39.31 20.56
CA ASP A 451 -2.64 -39.93 20.67
C ASP A 451 -2.99 -40.38 22.11
N HIS A 452 -2.08 -40.18 23.07
CA HIS A 452 -2.24 -40.53 24.48
C HIS A 452 -1.54 -39.52 25.41
N ASP A 453 -1.89 -39.57 26.70
CA ASP A 453 -1.29 -38.71 27.73
C ASP A 453 0.16 -39.10 28.03
N LEU A 454 1.07 -38.18 27.72
CA LEU A 454 2.52 -38.36 27.88
C LEU A 454 3.00 -38.16 29.33
N ARG A 455 2.12 -37.84 30.30
CA ARG A 455 2.48 -37.60 31.71
C ARG A 455 2.72 -38.90 32.48
N ASN A 456 3.56 -39.78 31.94
CA ASN A 456 3.97 -41.02 32.58
C ASN A 456 5.47 -41.28 32.37
N SER A 457 6.05 -42.16 33.21
CA SER A 457 7.50 -42.36 33.27
C SER A 457 8.11 -42.86 31.96
N ALA A 458 7.38 -43.62 31.15
CA ALA A 458 7.88 -44.12 29.87
C ALA A 458 7.94 -43.00 28.84
N ASP A 459 6.89 -42.19 28.76
CA ASP A 459 6.80 -41.11 27.77
C ASP A 459 7.64 -39.89 28.13
N PHE A 460 7.94 -39.66 29.42
CA PHE A 460 8.96 -38.68 29.81
C PHE A 460 10.34 -39.00 29.22
N LEU A 461 10.70 -40.29 29.06
CA LEU A 461 11.94 -40.67 28.38
C LEU A 461 11.88 -40.36 26.88
N VAL A 462 10.68 -40.45 26.28
CA VAL A 462 10.47 -40.09 24.87
C VAL A 462 10.58 -38.58 24.70
N ILE A 463 9.97 -37.78 25.56
CA ILE A 463 10.09 -36.31 25.56
C ILE A 463 11.55 -35.89 25.74
N ASP A 464 12.28 -36.47 26.70
CA ASP A 464 13.71 -36.20 26.90
C ASP A 464 14.55 -36.59 25.67
N LYS A 465 14.21 -37.70 25.00
CA LYS A 465 14.89 -38.11 23.77
C LYS A 465 14.60 -37.16 22.60
N ILE A 466 13.37 -36.66 22.48
CA ILE A 466 12.99 -35.64 21.48
C ILE A 466 13.78 -34.36 21.77
N ALA A 467 13.77 -33.86 23.00
CA ALA A 467 14.52 -32.68 23.41
C ALA A 467 16.02 -32.83 23.09
N LYS A 468 16.63 -33.95 23.49
CA LYS A 468 18.04 -34.25 23.18
C LYS A 468 18.33 -34.34 21.69
N ALA A 469 17.40 -34.84 20.88
CA ALA A 469 17.57 -34.91 19.44
C ALA A 469 17.59 -33.51 18.82
N ILE A 470 16.69 -32.63 19.26
CA ILE A 470 16.61 -31.23 18.82
C ILE A 470 17.89 -30.46 19.18
N PHE A 471 18.38 -30.60 20.41
CA PHE A 471 19.61 -29.94 20.86
C PHE A 471 20.90 -30.53 20.27
N ARG A 472 20.85 -31.71 19.63
CA ARG A 472 22.01 -32.33 18.96
C ARG A 472 22.21 -31.86 17.52
N THR A 473 21.24 -31.14 16.95
CA THR A 473 21.27 -30.70 15.55
C THR A 473 22.04 -29.39 15.30
N GLU A 474 22.80 -28.89 16.26
CA GLU A 474 23.77 -27.80 16.09
C GLU A 474 25.23 -28.29 16.05
#